data_AF-A0A8J3VHP8-F1
#
_entry.id   AF-A0A8J3VHP8-F1
#
_cell.length_a   1.000
_cell.length_b   1.000
_cell.length_c   1.000
_cell.angle_alpha   90.00
_cell.angle_beta   90.00
_cell.angle_gamma   90.00
#
_symmetry.space_group_name_H-M   'P 1'
#
loop_
_entity.id
_entity.type
_entity.pdbx_description
1 polymer ?
#
loop_
_entity_poly.entity_id
_entity_poly.type
_entity_poly.pdbx_seq_one_letter_code
_entity_poly.pdbx_strand_id
1 'polypeptide(L)'
;MVSQGLQDLALDATKACVLAYGVRRTTLTDVARRAGVSRMSIYRRWPDVGSLVADLMSREWHEVIVAEPATIDGILKVTRQLREHPLLRKIIEADPETLLPYMLDRRGTSQQEMLAFLTEGLRAGQASGQVRAGDPGGMARAVLLTVQSFVLSAPVAVDESYSQSDLDDELRDLLHRYLTD
;
A
#
# COMPACT_ATOMS: atom_id res chain seq x y z
N MET A 1 2.22 -17.32 20.05
CA MET A 1 1.97 -18.16 18.85
C MET A 1 0.50 -18.39 18.52
N VAL A 2 -0.46 -18.45 19.46
CA VAL A 2 -1.90 -18.64 19.15
C VAL A 2 -2.58 -17.40 18.51
N SER A 3 -2.00 -16.20 18.70
CA SER A 3 -2.59 -14.93 18.22
C SER A 3 -2.41 -14.65 16.73
N GLN A 4 -1.41 -15.24 16.07
CA GLN A 4 -1.16 -15.03 14.63
C GLN A 4 -2.26 -15.67 13.79
N GLY A 5 -2.65 -16.91 14.11
CA GLY A 5 -3.73 -17.60 13.38
C GLY A 5 -5.08 -16.88 13.45
N LEU A 6 -5.45 -16.28 14.58
CA LEU A 6 -6.70 -15.50 14.67
C LEU A 6 -6.63 -14.24 13.80
N GLN A 7 -5.49 -13.54 13.79
CA GLN A 7 -5.32 -12.35 12.99
C GLN A 7 -5.40 -12.68 11.50
N ASP A 8 -4.68 -13.70 11.05
CA ASP A 8 -4.68 -14.10 9.63
C ASP A 8 -6.07 -14.53 9.17
N LEU A 9 -6.78 -15.34 9.97
CA LEU A 9 -8.17 -15.73 9.67
C LEU A 9 -9.11 -14.53 9.56
N ALA A 10 -8.97 -13.55 10.46
CA ALA A 10 -9.78 -12.34 10.43
C ALA A 10 -9.47 -11.47 9.21
N LEU A 11 -8.19 -11.29 8.87
CA LEU A 11 -7.76 -10.49 7.72
C LEU A 11 -8.15 -11.17 6.39
N ASP A 12 -8.02 -12.49 6.27
CA ASP A 12 -8.45 -13.24 5.08
C ASP A 12 -9.96 -13.19 4.89
N ALA A 13 -10.72 -13.37 5.99
CA ALA A 13 -12.16 -13.20 5.97
C ALA A 13 -12.53 -11.76 5.56
N THR A 14 -11.85 -10.76 6.11
CA THR A 14 -12.07 -9.34 5.77
C THR A 14 -11.78 -9.07 4.30
N LYS A 15 -10.67 -9.55 3.75
CA LYS A 15 -10.34 -9.42 2.33
C LYS A 15 -11.46 -9.99 1.47
N ALA A 16 -11.91 -11.19 1.80
CA ALA A 16 -12.98 -11.84 1.05
C ALA A 16 -14.35 -11.14 1.20
N CYS A 17 -14.59 -10.49 2.34
CA CYS A 17 -15.74 -9.62 2.56
C CYS A 17 -15.67 -8.36 1.68
N VAL A 18 -14.57 -7.61 1.76
CA VAL A 18 -14.35 -6.36 1.02
C VAL A 18 -14.40 -6.60 -0.48
N LEU A 19 -13.76 -7.66 -0.99
CA LEU A 19 -13.80 -8.01 -2.41
C LEU A 19 -15.23 -8.27 -2.89
N ALA A 20 -16.06 -8.93 -2.08
CA ALA A 20 -17.43 -9.27 -2.45
C ALA A 20 -18.40 -8.08 -2.41
N TYR A 21 -18.28 -7.17 -1.43
CA TYR A 21 -19.31 -6.14 -1.21
C TYR A 21 -18.80 -4.73 -0.91
N GLY A 22 -17.50 -4.52 -0.81
CA GLY A 22 -16.89 -3.25 -0.41
C GLY A 22 -16.74 -3.11 1.11
N VAL A 23 -15.98 -2.11 1.53
CA VAL A 23 -15.69 -1.76 2.92
C VAL A 23 -16.96 -1.32 3.63
N ARG A 24 -17.75 -0.40 3.07
CA ARG A 24 -18.95 0.15 3.75
C ARG A 24 -20.00 -0.91 4.10
N ARG A 25 -20.08 -1.98 3.31
CA ARG A 25 -21.02 -3.09 3.52
C ARG A 25 -20.44 -4.25 4.33
N THR A 26 -19.16 -4.17 4.71
CA THR A 26 -18.52 -5.18 5.55
C THR A 26 -18.82 -4.90 7.02
N THR A 27 -19.17 -5.94 7.79
CA THR A 27 -19.38 -5.83 9.24
C THR A 27 -18.44 -6.77 10.00
N LEU A 28 -18.07 -6.41 11.24
CA LEU A 28 -17.27 -7.29 12.12
C LEU A 28 -17.97 -8.63 12.39
N THR A 29 -19.31 -8.65 12.38
CA THR A 29 -20.09 -9.88 12.53
C THR A 29 -19.96 -10.78 11.30
N ASP A 30 -20.03 -10.22 10.09
CA ASP A 30 -19.82 -10.99 8.86
C ASP A 30 -18.41 -11.56 8.78
N VAL A 31 -17.40 -10.77 9.17
CA VAL A 31 -16.02 -11.24 9.24
C VAL A 31 -15.89 -12.37 10.25
N ALA A 32 -16.40 -12.22 11.49
CA ALA A 32 -16.33 -13.26 12.51
C ALA A 32 -16.94 -14.59 12.03
N ARG A 33 -18.14 -14.49 11.42
CA ARG A 33 -18.84 -15.65 10.83
C ARG A 33 -18.00 -16.31 9.74
N ARG A 34 -17.42 -15.52 8.84
CA ARG A 34 -16.62 -16.03 7.71
C ARG A 34 -15.28 -16.61 8.15
N ALA A 35 -14.64 -16.02 9.16
CA ALA A 35 -13.39 -16.51 9.75
C ALA A 35 -13.60 -17.76 10.62
N GLY A 36 -14.86 -18.13 10.94
CA GLY A 36 -15.16 -19.26 11.81
C GLY A 36 -14.78 -19.02 13.27
N VAL A 37 -14.73 -17.76 13.72
CA VAL A 37 -14.31 -17.37 15.06
C VAL A 37 -15.43 -16.67 15.82
N SER A 38 -15.32 -16.61 17.15
CA SER A 38 -16.31 -15.91 17.96
C SER A 38 -16.30 -14.40 17.67
N ARG A 39 -17.49 -13.78 17.65
CA ARG A 39 -17.63 -12.31 17.55
C ARG A 39 -16.79 -11.59 18.60
N MET A 40 -16.79 -12.09 19.84
CA MET A 40 -16.04 -11.50 20.95
C MET A 40 -14.53 -11.52 20.71
N SER A 41 -14.01 -12.49 19.96
CA SER A 41 -12.59 -12.53 19.58
C SER A 41 -12.24 -11.39 18.61
N ILE A 42 -13.11 -11.10 17.64
CA ILE A 42 -12.95 -9.98 16.69
C ILE A 42 -13.09 -8.63 17.42
N TYR A 43 -14.20 -8.40 18.12
CA TYR A 43 -14.48 -7.10 18.78
C TYR A 43 -13.43 -6.70 19.82
N ARG A 44 -12.76 -7.67 20.46
CA ARG A 44 -11.70 -7.40 21.43
C ARG A 44 -10.44 -6.81 20.78
N ARG A 45 -10.18 -7.17 19.51
CA ARG A 45 -8.98 -6.76 18.77
C ARG A 45 -9.24 -5.56 17.89
N TRP A 46 -10.39 -5.52 17.22
CA TRP A 46 -10.80 -4.43 16.34
C TRP A 46 -12.09 -3.80 16.86
N PRO A 47 -12.05 -2.54 17.32
CA PRO A 47 -13.24 -1.83 17.79
C PRO A 47 -14.23 -1.55 16.66
N ASP A 48 -13.77 -1.49 15.41
CA ASP A 48 -14.59 -1.18 14.23
C ASP A 48 -14.00 -1.81 12.96
N VAL A 49 -14.77 -1.80 11.87
CA VAL A 49 -14.36 -2.36 10.57
C VAL A 49 -13.21 -1.56 9.96
N GLY A 50 -13.12 -0.25 10.22
CA GLY A 50 -12.06 0.60 9.69
C GLY A 50 -10.68 0.20 10.20
N SER A 51 -10.55 -0.05 11.51
CA SER A 51 -9.30 -0.54 12.11
C SER A 51 -8.91 -1.93 11.61
N LEU A 52 -9.89 -2.81 11.37
CA LEU A 52 -9.66 -4.12 10.76
C LEU A 52 -9.20 -4.03 9.29
N VAL A 53 -9.82 -3.15 8.51
CA VAL A 53 -9.42 -2.88 7.11
C VAL A 53 -8.06 -2.19 7.05
N ALA A 54 -7.72 -1.33 8.01
CA ALA A 54 -6.39 -0.73 8.12
C ALA A 54 -5.29 -1.78 8.34
N ASP A 55 -5.54 -2.76 9.22
CA ASP A 55 -4.62 -3.87 9.45
C ASP A 55 -4.52 -4.78 8.20
N LEU A 56 -5.64 -5.02 7.52
CA LEU A 56 -5.65 -5.76 6.25
C LEU A 56 -4.79 -5.05 5.21
N MET A 57 -5.02 -3.77 4.96
CA MET A 57 -4.21 -2.98 4.03
C MET A 57 -2.73 -3.02 4.40
N SER A 58 -2.41 -2.91 5.69
CA SER A 58 -1.03 -2.96 6.16
C SER A 58 -0.37 -4.30 5.81
N ARG A 59 -1.05 -5.44 6.04
CA ARG A 59 -0.56 -6.77 5.65
C ARG A 59 -0.35 -6.88 4.14
N GLU A 60 -1.36 -6.50 3.36
CA GLU A 60 -1.35 -6.70 1.90
C GLU A 60 -0.29 -5.81 1.22
N TRP A 61 -0.11 -4.57 1.68
CA TRP A 61 0.94 -3.68 1.16
C TRP A 61 2.33 -4.14 1.61
N HIS A 62 2.46 -4.64 2.84
CA HIS A 62 3.72 -5.19 3.33
C HIS A 62 4.22 -6.32 2.41
N GLU A 63 3.36 -7.29 2.10
CA GLU A 63 3.70 -8.43 1.21
C GLU A 63 4.21 -7.98 -0.16
N VAL A 64 3.58 -6.95 -0.75
CA VAL A 64 4.00 -6.37 -2.03
C VAL A 64 5.35 -5.65 -1.90
N ILE A 65 5.54 -4.87 -0.83
CA ILE A 65 6.75 -4.06 -0.64
C ILE A 65 7.98 -4.94 -0.40
N VAL A 66 7.87 -5.95 0.48
CA VAL A 66 9.03 -6.78 0.85
C VAL A 66 9.47 -7.77 -0.24
N ALA A 67 8.62 -7.97 -1.27
CA ALA A 67 8.93 -8.85 -2.39
C ALA A 67 9.95 -8.23 -3.36
N GLU A 68 10.17 -6.92 -3.32
CA GLU A 68 11.04 -6.21 -4.26
C GLU A 68 12.17 -5.47 -3.53
N PRO A 69 13.34 -5.31 -4.16
CA PRO A 69 14.43 -4.52 -3.58
C PRO A 69 14.14 -3.01 -3.64
N ALA A 70 14.74 -2.23 -2.76
CA ALA A 70 14.61 -0.76 -2.71
C ALA A 70 15.42 -0.05 -3.83
N THR A 71 15.19 -0.45 -5.08
CA THR A 71 15.78 0.10 -6.30
C THR A 71 14.69 0.76 -7.15
N ILE A 72 15.06 1.56 -8.16
CA ILE A 72 14.08 2.17 -9.08
C ILE A 72 13.22 1.07 -9.75
N ASP A 73 13.81 -0.03 -10.20
CA ASP A 73 13.07 -1.14 -10.80
C ASP A 73 12.12 -1.81 -9.82
N GLY A 74 12.55 -2.04 -8.57
CA GLY A 74 11.70 -2.59 -7.52
C GLY A 74 10.54 -1.67 -7.19
N ILE A 75 10.77 -0.35 -7.10
CA ILE A 75 9.73 0.66 -6.88
C ILE A 75 8.69 0.63 -8.01
N LEU A 76 9.13 0.54 -9.27
CA LEU A 76 8.21 0.45 -10.42
C LEU A 76 7.38 -0.84 -10.38
N LYS A 77 7.97 -1.97 -10.00
CA LYS A 77 7.22 -3.23 -9.84
C LYS A 77 6.20 -3.15 -8.69
N VAL A 78 6.58 -2.62 -7.53
CA VAL A 78 5.66 -2.36 -6.42
C VAL A 78 4.52 -1.45 -6.87
N THR A 79 4.82 -0.39 -7.63
CA THR A 79 3.82 0.53 -8.19
C THR A 79 2.79 -0.22 -9.04
N ARG A 80 3.24 -1.07 -9.97
CA ARG A 80 2.36 -1.89 -10.80
C ARG A 80 1.56 -2.90 -9.98
N GLN A 81 2.22 -3.64 -9.09
CA GLN A 81 1.58 -4.64 -8.24
C GLN A 81 0.48 -4.02 -7.36
N LEU A 82 0.73 -2.85 -6.76
CA LEU A 82 -0.28 -2.13 -5.98
C LEU A 82 -1.44 -1.65 -6.87
N ARG A 83 -1.15 -1.06 -8.03
CA ARG A 83 -2.17 -0.59 -8.99
C ARG A 83 -3.05 -1.74 -9.51
N GLU A 84 -2.48 -2.93 -9.63
CA GLU A 84 -3.15 -4.15 -10.06
C GLU A 84 -3.82 -4.92 -8.92
N HIS A 85 -3.53 -4.55 -7.67
CA HIS A 85 -3.95 -5.30 -6.51
C HIS A 85 -5.49 -5.29 -6.37
N PRO A 86 -6.15 -6.47 -6.31
CA PRO A 86 -7.61 -6.55 -6.26
C PRO A 86 -8.23 -5.76 -5.11
N LEU A 87 -7.59 -5.75 -3.95
CA LEU A 87 -8.07 -4.98 -2.80
C LEU A 87 -8.01 -3.47 -3.03
N LEU A 88 -6.92 -2.96 -3.64
CA LEU A 88 -6.79 -1.52 -3.87
C LEU A 88 -7.83 -1.05 -4.88
N ARG A 89 -7.95 -1.77 -6.00
CA ARG A 89 -8.96 -1.52 -7.03
C ARG A 89 -10.36 -1.52 -6.44
N LYS A 90 -10.69 -2.56 -5.66
CA LYS A 90 -12.00 -2.65 -5.00
C LYS A 90 -12.27 -1.46 -4.08
N ILE A 91 -11.29 -1.04 -3.27
CA ILE A 91 -11.44 0.11 -2.38
C ILE A 91 -11.64 1.40 -3.17
N ILE A 92 -10.85 1.65 -4.21
CA ILE A 92 -10.97 2.85 -5.06
C ILE A 92 -12.34 2.90 -5.74
N GLU A 93 -12.79 1.78 -6.31
CA GLU A 93 -14.06 1.70 -7.03
C GLU A 93 -15.28 1.81 -6.12
N ALA A 94 -15.25 1.12 -4.96
CA ALA A 94 -16.43 0.94 -4.14
C ALA A 94 -16.49 1.89 -2.95
N ASP A 95 -15.37 2.26 -2.33
CA ASP A 95 -15.30 2.96 -1.04
C ASP A 95 -14.05 3.87 -0.93
N PRO A 96 -13.83 4.81 -1.87
CA PRO A 96 -12.59 5.60 -1.96
C PRO A 96 -12.31 6.44 -0.71
N GLU A 97 -13.36 6.82 0.05
CA GLU A 97 -13.21 7.52 1.32
C GLU A 97 -12.39 6.75 2.37
N THR A 98 -12.25 5.44 2.21
CA THR A 98 -11.38 4.59 3.04
C THR A 98 -9.91 5.02 2.97
N LEU A 99 -9.49 5.61 1.84
CA LEU A 99 -8.10 6.04 1.62
C LEU A 99 -7.84 7.48 2.07
N LEU A 100 -8.86 8.33 2.17
CA LEU A 100 -8.72 9.76 2.46
C LEU A 100 -7.90 10.07 3.73
N PRO A 101 -8.09 9.36 4.86
CA PRO A 101 -7.30 9.63 6.05
C PRO A 101 -5.80 9.44 5.84
N TYR A 102 -5.39 8.57 4.91
CA TYR A 102 -3.99 8.28 4.60
C TYR A 102 -3.39 9.23 3.56
N MET A 103 -4.24 10.01 2.89
CA MET A 103 -3.84 11.01 1.91
C MET A 103 -3.78 12.40 2.53
N LEU A 104 -4.67 12.70 3.48
CA LEU A 104 -4.90 14.07 3.96
C LEU A 104 -4.63 14.26 5.45
N ASP A 105 -4.90 13.26 6.29
CA ASP A 105 -4.97 13.49 7.75
C ASP A 105 -3.80 12.89 8.53
N ARG A 106 -3.39 11.65 8.20
CA ARG A 106 -2.40 10.90 8.98
C ARG A 106 -1.65 9.87 8.14
N ARG A 107 -0.50 9.43 8.63
CA ARG A 107 0.24 8.29 8.05
C ARG A 107 -0.19 6.97 8.66
N GLY A 108 -0.48 5.98 7.82
CA GLY A 108 -0.77 4.60 8.23
C GLY A 108 0.49 3.76 8.46
N THR A 109 0.32 2.54 9.00
CA THR A 109 1.43 1.59 9.24
C THR A 109 2.19 1.27 7.96
N SER A 110 1.49 0.96 6.86
CA SER A 110 2.13 0.69 5.56
C SER A 110 2.98 1.85 5.04
N GLN A 111 2.53 3.10 5.19
CA GLN A 111 3.31 4.28 4.79
C GLN A 111 4.54 4.48 5.68
N GLN A 112 4.44 4.17 6.98
CA GLN A 112 5.59 4.23 7.89
C GLN A 112 6.63 3.17 7.52
N GLU A 113 6.19 1.94 7.23
CA GLU A 113 7.04 0.85 6.75
C GLU A 113 7.70 1.18 5.42
N MET A 114 6.94 1.69 4.45
CA MET A 114 7.46 2.10 3.15
C MET A 114 8.50 3.22 3.28
N LEU A 115 8.28 4.20 4.16
CA LEU A 115 9.27 5.24 4.42
C LEU A 115 10.55 4.66 5.05
N ALA A 116 10.44 3.73 6.00
CA ALA A 116 11.60 3.09 6.60
C ALA A 116 12.39 2.30 5.55
N PHE A 117 11.70 1.50 4.73
CA PHE A 117 12.28 0.73 3.64
C PHE A 117 12.98 1.60 2.60
N LEU A 118 12.31 2.65 2.11
CA LEU A 118 12.89 3.61 1.15
C LEU A 118 14.09 4.33 1.74
N THR A 119 14.00 4.78 3.00
CA THR A 119 15.10 5.48 3.67
C THR A 119 16.36 4.60 3.73
N GLU A 120 16.19 3.32 4.05
CA GLU A 120 17.32 2.39 4.14
C GLU A 120 17.91 2.06 2.76
N GLY A 121 17.05 1.85 1.75
CA GLY A 121 17.50 1.67 0.36
C GLY A 121 18.28 2.86 -0.17
N LEU A 122 17.84 4.08 0.12
CA LEU A 122 18.53 5.31 -0.27
C LEU A 122 19.88 5.45 0.43
N ARG A 123 19.99 5.11 1.72
CA ARG A 123 21.29 5.09 2.43
C ARG A 123 22.26 4.10 1.80
N ALA A 124 21.80 2.90 1.46
CA ALA A 124 22.62 1.90 0.80
C ALA A 124 23.07 2.36 -0.61
N GLY A 125 22.16 2.98 -1.37
CA GLY A 125 22.46 3.57 -2.67
C GLY A 125 23.48 4.72 -2.59
N GLN A 126 23.41 5.56 -1.54
CA GLN A 126 24.38 6.62 -1.31
C GLN A 126 25.75 6.06 -0.91
N ALA A 127 25.78 5.05 -0.03
CA ALA A 127 27.02 4.40 0.39
C ALA A 127 27.78 3.72 -0.77
N SER A 128 27.06 3.31 -1.81
CA SER A 128 27.61 2.70 -3.04
C SER A 128 27.83 3.69 -4.18
N GLY A 129 27.49 4.98 -4.00
CA GLY A 129 27.64 6.02 -5.03
C GLY A 129 26.62 5.96 -6.17
N GLN A 130 25.55 5.17 -6.02
CA GLN A 130 24.48 5.02 -7.02
C GLN A 130 23.36 6.06 -6.85
N VAL A 131 23.23 6.62 -5.65
CA VAL A 131 22.25 7.66 -5.32
C VAL A 131 22.99 8.92 -4.89
N ARG A 132 22.54 10.07 -5.38
CA ARG A 132 23.11 11.38 -5.06
C ARG A 132 23.08 11.69 -3.56
N ALA A 133 23.96 12.60 -3.15
CA ALA A 133 23.98 13.09 -1.78
C ALA A 133 22.68 13.84 -1.39
N GLY A 134 22.33 13.79 -0.10
CA GLY A 134 21.15 14.44 0.46
C GLY A 134 20.63 13.73 1.72
N ASP A 135 19.64 14.32 2.40
CA ASP A 135 18.96 13.67 3.52
C ASP A 135 18.07 12.51 3.01
N PRO A 136 18.38 11.24 3.34
CA PRO A 136 17.60 10.08 2.89
C PRO A 136 16.14 10.13 3.36
N GLY A 137 15.88 10.72 4.52
CA GLY A 137 14.53 10.83 5.06
C GLY A 137 13.65 11.78 4.24
N GLY A 138 14.17 12.94 3.86
CA GLY A 138 13.52 13.86 2.94
C GLY A 138 13.31 13.25 1.55
N MET A 139 14.34 12.59 1.02
CA MET A 139 14.28 11.92 -0.30
C MET A 139 13.22 10.80 -0.33
N ALA A 140 13.16 9.96 0.71
CA ALA A 140 12.16 8.90 0.82
C ALA A 140 10.72 9.44 0.81
N ARG A 141 10.47 10.61 1.43
CA ARG A 141 9.15 11.26 1.42
C ARG A 141 8.77 11.77 0.04
N ALA A 142 9.72 12.36 -0.68
CA ALA A 142 9.49 12.81 -2.06
C ALA A 142 9.20 11.62 -2.98
N VAL A 143 9.98 10.53 -2.87
CA VAL A 143 9.74 9.28 -3.61
C VAL A 143 8.36 8.71 -3.28
N LEU A 144 8.01 8.61 -1.99
CA LEU A 144 6.70 8.11 -1.55
C LEU A 144 5.55 8.91 -2.17
N LEU A 145 5.58 10.25 -2.06
CA LEU A 145 4.50 11.10 -2.56
C LEU A 145 4.33 10.98 -4.08
N THR A 146 5.45 10.93 -4.81
CA THR A 146 5.45 10.71 -6.25
C THR A 146 4.87 9.34 -6.56
N VAL A 147 5.43 8.25 -6.04
CA VAL A 147 4.96 6.89 -6.33
C VAL A 147 3.49 6.70 -5.96
N GLN A 148 3.06 7.26 -4.83
CA GLN A 148 1.66 7.19 -4.39
C GLN A 148 0.71 7.84 -5.41
N SER A 149 1.10 8.95 -6.05
CA SER A 149 0.25 9.57 -7.09
C SER A 149 0.17 8.69 -8.35
N PHE A 150 1.25 8.02 -8.74
CA PHE A 150 1.25 7.07 -9.86
C PHE A 150 0.52 5.75 -9.55
N VAL A 151 0.37 5.38 -8.28
CA VAL A 151 -0.48 4.24 -7.88
C VAL A 151 -1.96 4.63 -7.94
N LEU A 152 -2.33 5.76 -7.35
CA LEU A 152 -3.74 6.12 -7.14
C LEU A 152 -4.38 6.83 -8.33
N SER A 153 -3.61 7.66 -9.05
CA SER A 153 -4.14 8.57 -10.08
C SER A 153 -3.76 8.18 -11.52
N ALA A 154 -2.90 7.16 -11.72
CA ALA A 154 -2.55 6.72 -13.07
C ALA A 154 -3.77 6.36 -13.94
N PRO A 155 -4.82 5.66 -13.44
CA PRO A 155 -5.97 5.31 -14.26
C PRO A 155 -6.75 6.50 -14.83
N VAL A 156 -6.69 7.67 -14.20
CA VAL A 156 -7.35 8.90 -14.69
C VAL A 156 -6.44 9.77 -15.55
N ALA A 157 -5.15 9.44 -15.62
CA ALA A 157 -4.13 10.16 -16.39
C ALA A 157 -3.81 9.49 -17.74
N VAL A 158 -4.40 8.33 -18.03
CA VAL A 158 -4.24 7.58 -19.28
C VAL A 158 -5.43 7.78 -20.21
N ASP A 159 -5.19 7.70 -21.51
CA ASP A 159 -6.21 7.76 -22.56
C ASP A 159 -5.82 6.90 -23.78
N GLU A 160 -6.53 7.04 -24.90
CA GLU A 160 -6.25 6.26 -26.12
C GLU A 160 -4.84 6.46 -26.68
N SER A 161 -4.21 7.60 -26.40
CA SER A 161 -2.89 7.99 -26.88
C SER A 161 -1.78 7.80 -25.85
N TYR A 162 -2.13 7.55 -24.58
CA TYR A 162 -1.17 7.49 -23.49
C TYR A 162 -1.49 6.35 -22.52
N SER A 163 -0.63 5.33 -22.49
CA SER A 163 -0.83 4.10 -21.74
C SER A 163 -0.26 4.17 -20.32
N GLN A 164 -0.60 3.18 -19.49
CA GLN A 164 0.03 3.03 -18.18
C GLN A 164 1.52 2.71 -18.27
N SER A 165 1.96 2.04 -19.34
CA SER A 165 3.39 1.78 -19.56
C SER A 165 4.15 3.07 -19.79
N ASP A 166 3.57 4.00 -20.55
CA ASP A 166 4.18 5.31 -20.81
C ASP A 166 4.34 6.11 -19.51
N LEU A 167 3.33 6.10 -18.62
CA LEU A 167 3.43 6.68 -17.29
C LEU A 167 4.51 6.01 -16.43
N ASP A 168 4.67 4.69 -16.52
CA ASP A 168 5.70 3.99 -15.75
C ASP A 168 7.12 4.33 -16.25
N ASP A 169 7.27 4.63 -17.54
CA ASP A 169 8.53 5.12 -18.11
C ASP A 169 8.84 6.55 -17.66
N GLU A 170 7.84 7.43 -17.58
CA GLU A 170 7.99 8.77 -16.98
C GLU A 170 8.33 8.69 -15.48
N LEU A 171 7.70 7.78 -14.74
CA LEU A 171 8.04 7.55 -13.33
C LEU A 171 9.49 7.09 -13.18
N ARG A 172 9.96 6.21 -14.08
CA ARG A 172 11.36 5.77 -14.11
C ARG A 172 12.30 6.96 -14.32
N ASP A 173 12.05 7.79 -15.33
CA ASP A 173 12.89 8.95 -15.63
C ASP A 173 12.88 9.97 -14.48
N LEU A 174 11.71 10.24 -13.91
CA LEU A 174 11.57 11.13 -12.76
C LEU A 174 12.38 10.63 -11.56
N LEU A 175 12.26 9.34 -11.21
CA LEU A 175 13.02 8.75 -10.12
C LEU A 175 14.51 8.73 -10.42
N HIS A 176 14.92 8.40 -11.65
CA HIS A 176 16.32 8.41 -12.04
C HIS A 176 16.91 9.82 -11.88
N ARG A 177 16.35 10.83 -12.55
CA ARG A 177 16.82 12.21 -12.45
C ARG A 177 16.75 12.79 -11.04
N TYR A 178 15.80 12.35 -10.23
CA TYR A 178 15.71 12.79 -8.85
C TYR A 178 16.75 12.14 -7.94
N LEU A 179 17.17 10.90 -8.22
CA LEU A 179 18.03 10.09 -7.36
C LEU A 179 19.48 10.01 -7.82
N THR A 180 19.79 10.35 -9.07
CA THR A 180 21.15 10.37 -9.61
C THR A 180 21.61 11.80 -9.89
N ASP A 181 22.93 12.02 -9.88
CA ASP A 181 23.55 13.27 -10.34
C ASP A 181 23.80 13.24 -11.86
#